data_AF-A0A679GQ17-F1
#
_entry.id   AF-A0A679GQ17-F1
#
_cell.length_a   1.000
_cell.length_b   1.000
_cell.length_c   1.000
_cell.angle_alpha   90.00
_cell.angle_beta   90.00
_cell.angle_gamma   90.00
#
_symmetry.space_group_name_H-M   'P 1'
#
loop_
_entity.id
_entity.type
_entity.pdbx_description
1 polymer ?
#
loop_
_entity_poly.entity_id
_entity_poly.type
_entity_poly.pdbx_seq_one_letter_code
_entity_poly.pdbx_strand_id
1 'polypeptide(L)' 'MTHPHDVRSDAPVLDSKTRRKLEDQRRMRFRRAIEAHAEERRLKAEIDDYPDLIAINYLLSTTAKRRRTAAKAC' A
#
# COMPACT_ATOMS: atom_id res chain seq x y z
N MET A 1 26.27 16.01 -21.67
CA MET A 1 25.09 15.13 -21.48
C MET A 1 23.93 15.94 -20.92
N THR A 2 22.96 16.31 -21.74
CA THR A 2 21.72 16.97 -21.31
C THR A 2 20.75 15.91 -20.80
N HIS A 3 20.42 15.95 -19.50
CA HIS A 3 19.44 15.05 -18.90
C HIS A 3 18.02 15.44 -19.35
N PRO A 4 17.27 14.58 -20.07
CA PRO A 4 15.94 14.91 -20.53
C PRO A 4 14.90 14.41 -19.51
N HIS A 5 14.78 15.09 -18.37
CA HIS A 5 13.70 14.81 -17.41
C HIS A 5 13.17 16.07 -16.73
N ASP A 6 12.98 17.15 -17.48
CA ASP A 6 12.00 18.16 -17.10
C ASP A 6 10.82 18.04 -18.07
N VAL A 7 10.03 16.98 -17.89
CA VAL A 7 8.63 17.03 -18.29
C VAL A 7 8.01 18.07 -17.35
N ARG A 8 8.07 19.34 -17.80
CA ARG A 8 7.26 20.41 -17.26
C ARG A 8 5.87 19.84 -17.12
N SER A 9 5.45 19.69 -15.87
CA SER A 9 4.10 19.31 -15.54
C SER A 9 3.21 20.42 -16.08
N ASP A 10 2.62 20.21 -17.27
CA ASP A 10 1.52 20.99 -17.82
C ASP A 10 0.25 20.72 -16.98
N ALA A 11 0.40 20.78 -15.65
CA ALA A 11 -0.70 20.83 -14.74
C ALA A 11 -1.37 22.19 -14.98
N PRO A 12 -2.69 22.24 -15.20
CA PRO A 12 -3.40 23.51 -15.24
C PRO A 12 -3.01 24.31 -14.00
N VAL A 13 -2.88 25.63 -14.11
CA VAL A 13 -2.54 26.51 -12.98
C VAL A 13 -3.65 26.37 -11.94
N LEU A 14 -3.52 25.36 -11.09
CA LEU A 14 -4.46 25.08 -10.01
C LEU A 14 -4.33 26.24 -9.05
N ASP A 15 -5.47 26.76 -8.61
CA ASP A 15 -5.49 27.75 -7.54
C ASP A 15 -4.60 27.25 -6.38
N SER A 16 -3.86 28.18 -5.80
CA SER A 16 -2.92 27.98 -4.70
C SER A 16 -3.47 27.07 -3.59
N LYS A 17 -4.76 27.22 -3.26
CA LYS A 17 -5.48 26.41 -2.26
C LYS A 17 -5.65 24.96 -2.70
N THR A 18 -5.99 24.73 -3.96
CA THR A 18 -6.15 23.38 -4.53
C THR A 18 -4.83 22.63 -4.57
N ARG A 19 -3.74 23.31 -4.98
CA ARG A 19 -2.40 22.71 -4.98
C ARG A 19 -1.98 22.29 -3.56
N ARG A 20 -2.17 23.16 -2.57
CA ARG A 20 -1.87 22.87 -1.17
C ARG A 20 -2.70 21.69 -0.64
N LYS A 21 -4.01 21.65 -0.94
CA LYS A 21 -4.89 20.55 -0.52
C LYS A 21 -4.44 19.19 -1.09
N LEU A 22 -4.06 19.14 -2.37
CA LEU A 22 -3.57 17.91 -2.99
C LEU A 22 -2.23 17.46 -2.40
N GLU A 23 -1.33 18.41 -2.13
CA GLU A 23 -0.06 18.11 -1.48
C GLU A 23 -0.27 17.57 -0.06
N ASP A 24 -1.14 18.20 0.73
CA ASP A 24 -1.48 17.73 2.08
C ASP A 24 -2.13 16.35 2.05
N GLN A 25 -2.99 16.07 1.07
CA GLN A 25 -3.54 14.73 0.86
C GLN A 25 -2.46 13.71 0.54
N ARG A 26 -1.50 14.04 -0.34
CA ARG A 26 -0.37 13.14 -0.64
C ARG A 26 0.47 12.91 0.62
N ARG A 27 0.82 13.97 1.36
CA ARG A 27 1.56 13.89 2.63
C ARG A 27 0.82 13.06 3.66
N MET A 28 -0.50 13.20 3.77
CA MET A 28 -1.33 12.37 4.66
C MET A 28 -1.36 10.91 4.24
N ARG A 29 -1.49 10.61 2.94
CA ARG A 29 -1.45 9.24 2.42
C ARG A 29 -0.11 8.58 2.73
N PHE A 30 1.00 9.28 2.52
CA PHE A 30 2.32 8.76 2.85
C PHE A 30 2.49 8.55 4.35
N ARG A 31 2.09 9.52 5.19
CA ARG A 31 2.10 9.36 6.66
C ARG A 31 1.34 8.11 7.09
N ARG A 32 0.10 7.96 6.63
CA ARG A 32 -0.74 6.78 6.94
C ARG A 32 -0.10 5.47 6.45
N ALA A 33 0.46 5.45 5.26
CA ALA A 33 1.11 4.25 4.72
C ALA A 33 2.36 3.85 5.54
N ILE A 34 3.14 4.84 6.01
CA ILE A 34 4.31 4.60 6.87
C ILE A 34 3.86 4.00 8.20
N GLU A 35 2.84 4.57 8.84
CA GLU A 35 2.30 4.09 10.11
C GLU A 35 1.75 2.67 9.97
N ALA A 36 0.94 2.41 8.93
CA ALA A 36 0.37 1.09 8.67
C ALA A 36 1.47 0.03 8.45
N HIS A 37 2.49 0.33 7.64
CA HIS A 37 3.59 -0.60 7.42
C HIS A 37 4.44 -0.83 8.69
N ALA A 38 4.64 0.20 9.51
CA ALA A 38 5.33 0.05 10.79
C ALA A 38 4.55 -0.85 11.76
N GLU A 39 3.22 -0.71 11.79
CA GLU A 39 2.32 -1.57 12.56
C GLU A 39 2.34 -3.02 12.06
N GLU A 40 2.21 -3.24 10.74
CA GLU A 40 2.30 -4.56 10.12
C GLU A 40 3.64 -5.24 10.45
N ARG A 41 4.75 -4.50 10.40
CA ARG A 41 6.07 -5.04 10.77
C ARG A 41 6.16 -5.41 12.24
N ARG A 42 5.61 -4.59 13.15
CA ARG A 42 5.59 -4.88 14.59
C ARG A 42 4.77 -6.14 14.87
N LEU A 43 3.57 -6.22 14.31
CA LEU A 43 2.70 -7.39 14.44
C LEU A 43 3.38 -8.65 13.88
N LYS A 44 4.05 -8.53 12.73
CA LYS A 44 4.79 -9.65 12.13
C LYS A 44 5.92 -10.14 13.05
N ALA A 45 6.67 -9.22 13.66
CA ALA A 45 7.74 -9.59 14.59
C ALA A 45 7.19 -10.32 15.83
N GLU A 46 6.03 -9.91 16.35
CA GLU A 46 5.36 -10.58 17.48
C GLU A 46 4.85 -11.98 17.13
N ILE A 47 4.43 -12.19 15.88
CA ILE A 47 3.93 -13.50 15.41
C ILE A 47 5.08 -14.46 15.03
N ASP A 48 6.26 -13.95 14.67
CA ASP A 48 7.38 -14.79 14.22
C ASP A 48 7.82 -15.81 15.31
N ASP A 49 7.51 -15.58 16.59
CA ASP A 49 7.72 -16.54 17.70
C ASP A 49 6.80 -17.78 17.63
N TYR A 50 5.78 -17.77 16.76
CA TYR A 50 4.76 -18.82 16.63
C TYR A 50 4.71 -19.38 15.20
N PRO A 51 5.69 -20.19 14.78
CA PRO A 51 5.81 -20.67 13.41
C PRO A 51 4.61 -21.51 12.95
N ASP A 52 3.97 -22.26 13.86
CA ASP A 52 2.80 -23.08 13.56
C ASP A 52 1.59 -22.22 13.18
N LEU A 53 1.39 -21.08 13.85
CA LEU A 53 0.31 -20.14 13.53
C LEU A 53 0.50 -19.50 12.15
N ILE A 54 1.75 -19.24 11.76
CA ILE A 54 2.09 -18.72 10.42
C ILE A 54 1.71 -19.75 9.35
N ALA A 55 2.07 -21.03 9.55
CA ALA A 55 1.76 -22.11 8.62
C ALA A 55 0.24 -22.30 8.45
N ILE A 56 -0.52 -22.28 9.56
CA ILE A 56 -1.98 -22.37 9.55
C ILE A 56 -2.58 -21.20 8.77
N ASN A 57 -2.16 -19.96 9.06
CA ASN A 57 -2.68 -18.77 8.38
C ASN A 57 -2.40 -18.79 6.87
N TYR A 58 -1.21 -19.27 6.47
CA TYR A 58 -0.87 -19.44 5.05
C TYR A 58 -1.80 -20.47 4.36
N LEU A 59 -2.06 -21.62 5.00
CA LEU A 59 -2.94 -22.65 4.45
C LEU A 59 -4.40 -22.15 4.33
N LEU A 60 -4.90 -21.43 5.34
CA LEU A 60 -6.23 -20.81 5.29
C LEU A 60 -6.32 -19.75 4.18
N SER A 61 -5.30 -18.92 4.03
CA SER A 61 -5.25 -17.87 3.02
C SER A 61 -5.20 -18.43 1.59
N THR A 62 -4.41 -19.48 1.37
CA THR A 62 -4.28 -20.14 0.06
C THR A 62 -5.57 -20.87 -0.33
N THR A 63 -6.20 -21.59 0.60
CA THR A 63 -7.50 -22.25 0.37
C THR A 63 -8.61 -21.23 0.09
N ALA A 64 -8.67 -20.12 0.82
CA ALA A 64 -9.62 -19.04 0.57
C ALA A 64 -9.41 -18.36 -0.80
N LYS A 65 -8.16 -18.16 -1.24
CA LYS A 65 -7.84 -17.68 -2.59
C LYS A 65 -8.38 -18.63 -3.66
N ARG A 66 -8.13 -19.94 -3.52
CA ARG A 66 -8.62 -20.97 -4.46
C ARG A 66 -10.15 -21.02 -4.56
N ARG A 67 -10.86 -20.91 -3.42
CA ARG A 67 -12.33 -20.86 -3.43
C ARG A 67 -12.86 -19.63 -4.16
N ARG A 68 -12.25 -18.46 -3.96
CA ARG A 68 -12.65 -17.23 -4.65
C ARG A 68 -12.39 -17.28 -6.15
N THR A 69 -11.30 -17.91 -6.60
CA THR A 69 -11.03 -18.09 -8.03
C THR A 69 -12.00 -19.09 -8.66
N ALA A 70 -12.32 -20.19 -7.96
CA ALA A 70 -13.32 -21.15 -8.42
C ALA A 70 -14.72 -20.53 -8.54
N ALA A 71 -15.13 -19.73 -7.54
CA ALA A 71 -16.42 -19.03 -7.55
C ALA A 71 -16.55 -17.94 -8.63
N LYS A 72 -15.43 -17.42 -9.15
CA LYS A 72 -15.42 -16.46 -10.26
C LYS A 72 -15.42 -17.12 -11.65
N ALA A 73 -15.22 -18.43 -11.72
CA ALA A 73 -15.13 -19.18 -12.98
C ALA A 73 -16.45 -19.86 -13.38
N CYS A 74 -17.49 -19.78 -12.53
CA CYS A 74 -18.86 -20.21 -12.84
C CYS A 74 -19.75 -19.00 -13.13
#